data_AF-A0A4Q6BSP8-F1
#
_entry.id   AF-A0A4Q6BSP8-F1
#
_cell.length_a   1.000
_cell.length_b   1.000
_cell.length_c   1.000
_cell.angle_alpha   90.00
_cell.angle_beta   90.00
_cell.angle_gamma   90.00
#
_symmetry.space_group_name_H-M   'P 1'
#
loop_
_entity.id
_entity.type
_entity.pdbx_description
1 polymer ?
#
loop_
_entity_poly.entity_id
_entity_poly.type
_entity_poly.pdbx_seq_one_letter_code
_entity_poly.pdbx_strand_id
1 'polypeptide(L)'
;MAETKKLLSLVADHPVMSQELKEKIHELEEEIFKIPQAAADPSTTLYFWGGPVVGSIGIDAVFAGQIIKPFQNMVAADFSQRHREAVARKGRRRGEKDSRLLLTALPRGSFGLKLSRAESNELFEDSELSDTLVHVTQLIDSAKSEKRLEDNLSHFSIRVVSGLKEFLNVLSRSKAGLRMETGNLRFELSPEEALQAFDDDPPLAQQGMGDIGAHHVVGAFGTG
;
A
#
# COMPACT_ATOMS: atom_id res chain seq x y z
N MET A 1 11.78 -3.64 -22.36
CA MET A 1 11.10 -4.49 -21.35
C MET A 1 10.21 -5.58 -21.94
N ALA A 2 9.19 -5.26 -22.75
CA ALA A 2 8.31 -6.28 -23.32
C ALA A 2 9.06 -7.37 -24.12
N GLU A 3 10.10 -6.95 -24.86
CA GLU A 3 10.96 -7.84 -25.63
C GLU A 3 11.86 -8.73 -24.75
N THR A 4 12.42 -8.18 -23.66
CA THR A 4 13.24 -8.92 -22.68
C THR A 4 12.40 -9.94 -21.89
N LYS A 5 11.16 -9.58 -21.51
CA LYS A 5 10.21 -10.50 -20.86
C LYS A 5 9.76 -11.60 -21.83
N LYS A 6 9.59 -11.26 -23.12
CA LYS A 6 9.33 -12.25 -24.18
C LYS A 6 10.51 -13.18 -24.41
N LEU A 7 11.75 -12.68 -24.40
CA LEU A 7 12.94 -13.53 -24.45
C LEU A 7 13.03 -14.46 -23.24
N LEU A 8 12.79 -13.96 -22.02
CA LEU A 8 12.79 -14.81 -20.83
C LEU A 8 11.77 -15.96 -20.93
N SER A 9 10.60 -15.71 -21.53
CA SER A 9 9.59 -16.77 -21.76
C SER A 9 10.03 -17.85 -22.75
N LEU A 10 10.97 -17.54 -23.66
CA LEU A 10 11.48 -18.47 -24.67
C LEU A 10 12.69 -19.28 -24.18
N VAL A 11 13.38 -18.82 -23.13
CA VAL A 11 14.60 -19.45 -22.62
C VAL A 11 14.48 -19.86 -21.14
N ALA A 12 13.24 -20.04 -20.66
CA ALA A 12 12.93 -20.32 -19.26
C ALA A 12 13.62 -21.58 -18.71
N ASP A 13 13.87 -22.58 -19.57
CA ASP A 13 14.49 -23.85 -19.19
C ASP A 13 16.03 -23.81 -19.15
N HIS A 14 16.65 -22.69 -19.58
CA HIS A 14 18.10 -22.56 -19.57
C HIS A 14 18.58 -21.91 -18.25
N PRO A 15 19.33 -22.63 -17.40
CA PRO A 15 19.61 -22.19 -16.02
C PRO A 15 20.42 -20.89 -15.94
N VAL A 16 21.41 -20.70 -16.81
CA VAL A 16 22.26 -19.50 -16.80
C VAL A 16 21.58 -18.30 -17.47
N MET A 17 21.11 -18.49 -18.70
CA MET A 17 20.50 -17.43 -19.51
C MET A 17 19.19 -16.87 -18.91
N SER A 18 18.39 -17.71 -18.24
CA SER A 18 17.18 -17.23 -17.54
C SER A 18 17.52 -16.36 -16.32
N GLN A 19 18.63 -16.63 -15.63
CA GLN A 19 19.07 -15.87 -14.49
C GLN A 19 19.62 -14.49 -14.91
N GLU A 20 20.47 -14.44 -15.93
CA GLU A 20 20.98 -13.16 -16.49
C GLU A 20 19.85 -12.25 -16.99
N LEU A 21 18.83 -12.84 -17.65
CA LEU A 21 17.66 -12.08 -18.11
C LEU A 21 16.81 -11.56 -16.95
N LYS A 22 16.68 -12.31 -15.85
CA LYS A 22 15.99 -11.85 -14.63
C LYS A 22 16.73 -10.70 -13.97
N GLU A 23 18.05 -10.81 -13.83
CA GLU A 23 18.90 -9.75 -13.28
C GLU A 23 18.81 -8.48 -14.12
N LYS A 24 18.85 -8.61 -15.46
CA LYS A 24 18.71 -7.47 -16.36
C LYS A 24 17.31 -6.85 -16.37
N ILE A 25 16.27 -7.65 -16.19
CA ILE A 25 14.91 -7.13 -15.99
C ILE A 25 14.85 -6.34 -14.68
N HIS A 26 15.45 -6.87 -13.61
CA HIS A 26 15.52 -6.22 -12.32
C HIS A 26 16.28 -4.88 -12.39
N GLU A 27 17.46 -4.85 -13.00
CA GLU A 27 18.23 -3.61 -13.23
C GLU A 27 17.44 -2.58 -14.03
N LEU A 28 16.79 -3.00 -15.12
CA LEU A 28 15.96 -2.10 -15.92
C LEU A 28 14.73 -1.60 -15.14
N GLU A 29 14.16 -2.42 -14.25
CA GLU A 29 13.07 -2.00 -13.34
C GLU A 29 13.58 -0.97 -12.33
N GLU A 30 14.79 -1.13 -11.79
CA GLU A 30 15.44 -0.13 -10.95
C GLU A 30 15.80 1.16 -11.69
N GLU A 31 16.23 1.08 -12.95
CA GLU A 31 16.53 2.27 -13.75
C GLU A 31 15.28 3.06 -14.12
N ILE A 32 14.18 2.38 -14.48
CA ILE A 32 12.88 3.05 -14.68
C ILE A 32 12.41 3.73 -13.38
N PHE A 33 12.67 3.11 -12.23
CA PHE A 33 12.35 3.69 -10.93
C PHE A 33 13.14 4.99 -10.65
N LYS A 34 14.31 5.17 -11.29
CA LYS A 34 15.17 6.36 -11.14
C LYS A 34 14.81 7.51 -12.09
N ILE A 35 13.90 7.32 -13.06
CA ILE A 35 13.50 8.38 -14.01
C ILE A 35 12.49 9.31 -13.33
N PRO A 36 12.76 10.64 -13.22
CA PRO A 36 11.78 11.59 -12.70
C PRO A 36 10.57 11.67 -13.63
N GLN A 37 9.39 11.33 -13.10
CA GLN A 37 8.15 11.30 -13.90
C GLN A 37 7.77 12.72 -14.35
N ALA A 38 7.51 12.86 -15.65
CA ALA A 38 6.81 14.02 -16.19
C ALA A 38 5.40 14.08 -15.56
N ALA A 39 5.14 15.12 -14.76
CA ALA A 39 3.83 15.53 -14.27
C ALA A 39 2.90 14.36 -13.83
N ALA A 40 3.29 13.75 -12.71
CA ALA A 40 2.48 13.02 -11.74
C ALA A 40 0.95 13.14 -11.90
N ASP A 41 0.30 12.20 -12.59
CA ASP A 41 -1.14 11.97 -12.43
C ASP A 41 -1.34 11.29 -11.06
N PRO A 42 -1.95 11.95 -10.06
CA PRO A 42 -2.16 11.36 -8.75
C PRO A 42 -3.32 10.35 -8.81
N SER A 43 -3.08 9.27 -9.54
CA SER A 43 -4.04 8.20 -9.74
C SER A 43 -3.45 6.83 -9.50
N THR A 44 -4.30 5.94 -9.01
CA THR A 44 -4.01 4.52 -8.85
C THR A 44 -5.19 3.72 -9.36
N THR A 45 -4.92 2.57 -9.94
CA THR A 45 -5.95 1.64 -10.40
C THR A 45 -5.81 0.31 -9.68
N LEU A 46 -6.89 -0.10 -9.03
CA LEU A 46 -7.02 -1.38 -8.34
C LEU A 46 -7.84 -2.32 -9.22
N TYR A 47 -7.29 -3.44 -9.64
CA TYR A 47 -8.02 -4.49 -10.34
C TYR A 47 -8.17 -5.70 -9.44
N PHE A 48 -9.32 -6.34 -9.49
CA PHE A 48 -9.66 -7.45 -8.63
C PHE A 48 -10.05 -8.69 -9.44
N TRP A 49 -9.83 -9.85 -8.84
CA TRP A 49 -10.35 -11.15 -9.30
C TRP A 49 -10.61 -12.05 -8.09
N GLY A 50 -11.14 -13.25 -8.33
CA GLY A 50 -11.48 -14.19 -7.26
C GLY A 50 -12.89 -13.96 -6.71
N GLY A 51 -13.06 -14.20 -5.40
CA GLY A 51 -14.38 -14.27 -4.77
C GLY A 51 -15.35 -13.09 -5.02
N PRO A 52 -14.93 -11.81 -4.95
CA PRO A 52 -15.85 -10.69 -5.10
C PRO A 52 -16.12 -10.31 -6.57
N VAL A 53 -15.54 -11.03 -7.54
CA VAL A 53 -15.67 -10.71 -8.97
C VAL A 53 -16.48 -11.79 -9.68
N VAL A 54 -17.60 -11.38 -10.28
CA VAL A 54 -18.49 -12.29 -11.02
C VAL A 54 -18.19 -12.20 -12.51
N GLY A 55 -17.25 -13.03 -12.97
CA GLY A 55 -16.94 -13.19 -14.41
C GLY A 55 -16.63 -11.86 -15.10
N SER A 56 -17.37 -11.54 -16.16
CA SER A 56 -17.36 -10.23 -16.85
C SER A 56 -18.57 -9.35 -16.51
N ILE A 57 -19.27 -9.64 -15.41
CA ILE A 57 -20.53 -8.98 -15.03
C ILE A 57 -20.28 -7.82 -14.08
N GLY A 58 -19.52 -8.03 -13.00
CA GLY A 58 -19.37 -7.01 -11.97
C GLY A 58 -18.45 -7.39 -10.81
N ILE A 59 -18.21 -6.39 -9.97
CA ILE A 59 -17.59 -6.53 -8.66
C ILE A 59 -18.65 -6.34 -7.58
N ASP A 60 -18.55 -7.10 -6.49
CA ASP A 60 -19.42 -6.92 -5.34
C ASP A 60 -19.30 -5.50 -4.78
N ALA A 61 -20.43 -4.80 -4.64
CA ALA A 61 -20.46 -3.41 -4.23
C ALA A 61 -20.07 -3.22 -2.76
N VAL A 62 -20.36 -4.21 -1.91
CA VAL A 62 -19.99 -4.19 -0.50
C VAL A 62 -18.48 -4.34 -0.37
N PHE A 63 -17.89 -5.27 -1.12
CA PHE A 63 -16.43 -5.43 -1.23
C PHE A 63 -15.76 -4.14 -1.72
N ALA A 64 -16.26 -3.54 -2.80
CA ALA A 64 -15.71 -2.30 -3.34
C ALA A 64 -15.72 -1.17 -2.30
N GLY A 65 -16.81 -1.02 -1.52
CA GLY A 65 -16.87 -0.05 -0.42
C GLY A 65 -15.90 -0.37 0.72
N GLN A 66 -15.78 -1.65 1.08
CA GLN A 66 -14.92 -2.11 2.17
C GLN A 66 -13.43 -1.98 1.86
N ILE A 67 -13.01 -2.17 0.60
CA ILE A 67 -11.59 -2.11 0.21
C ILE A 67 -11.08 -0.67 0.02
N ILE A 68 -11.94 0.25 -0.45
CA ILE A 68 -11.57 1.66 -0.65
C ILE A 68 -11.23 2.34 0.68
N LYS A 69 -11.98 2.06 1.74
CA LYS A 69 -11.85 2.75 3.02
C LYS A 69 -10.45 2.61 3.67
N PRO A 70 -9.91 1.40 3.90
CA PRO A 70 -8.58 1.24 4.47
C PRO A 70 -7.49 1.78 3.54
N PHE A 71 -7.66 1.65 2.22
CA PHE A 71 -6.75 2.25 1.24
C PHE A 71 -6.67 3.78 1.38
N GLN A 72 -7.81 4.46 1.40
CA GLN A 72 -7.87 5.91 1.60
C GLN A 72 -7.30 6.34 2.96
N ASN A 73 -7.50 5.54 4.01
CA ASN A 73 -6.93 5.80 5.33
C ASN A 73 -5.39 5.73 5.30
N MET A 74 -4.81 4.75 4.60
CA MET A 74 -3.35 4.65 4.42
C MET A 74 -2.80 5.88 3.70
N VAL A 75 -3.40 6.27 2.57
CA VAL A 75 -2.97 7.43 1.78
C VAL A 75 -3.03 8.71 2.61
N ALA A 76 -4.13 8.95 3.33
CA ALA A 76 -4.27 10.14 4.16
C ALA A 76 -3.26 10.18 5.33
N ALA A 77 -2.98 9.02 5.94
CA ALA A 77 -2.02 8.91 7.03
C ALA A 77 -0.58 9.14 6.55
N ASP A 78 -0.19 8.53 5.43
CA ASP A 78 1.15 8.67 4.86
C ASP A 78 1.39 10.09 4.32
N PHE A 79 0.40 10.66 3.61
CA PHE A 79 0.44 12.05 3.13
C PHE A 79 0.68 13.02 4.31
N SER A 80 -0.09 12.87 5.39
CA SER A 80 0.03 13.72 6.57
C SER A 80 1.38 13.58 7.27
N GLN A 81 1.98 12.38 7.24
CA GLN A 81 3.26 12.10 7.86
C GLN A 81 4.42 12.72 7.06
N ARG A 82 4.40 12.57 5.74
CA ARG A 82 5.45 13.03 4.81
C ARG A 82 5.40 14.53 4.59
N HIS A 83 4.20 15.09 4.46
CA HIS A 83 3.99 16.50 4.14
C HIS A 83 3.56 17.31 5.37
N ARG A 84 4.08 16.93 6.55
CA ARG A 84 3.66 17.42 7.86
C ARG A 84 3.75 18.95 7.98
N GLU A 85 4.76 19.56 7.37
CA GLU A 85 4.91 21.02 7.33
C GLU A 85 3.87 21.71 6.44
N ALA A 86 3.53 21.11 5.29
CA ALA A 86 2.48 21.61 4.41
C ALA A 86 1.12 21.53 5.12
N VAL A 87 0.84 20.41 5.78
CA VAL A 87 -0.39 20.19 6.56
C VAL A 87 -0.45 21.10 7.80
N ALA A 88 0.66 21.34 8.50
CA ALA A 88 0.71 22.25 9.63
C ALA A 88 0.42 23.71 9.22
N ARG A 89 0.96 24.14 8.08
CA ARG A 89 0.71 25.48 7.51
C ARG A 89 -0.74 25.67 7.03
N LYS A 90 -1.34 24.62 6.45
CA LYS A 90 -2.68 24.65 5.82
C LYS A 90 -3.83 24.22 6.75
N GLY A 91 -3.52 23.54 7.86
CA GLY A 91 -4.47 22.97 8.82
C GLY A 91 -4.99 21.57 8.44
N ARG A 92 -5.36 20.77 9.46
CA ARG A 92 -5.77 19.35 9.34
C ARG A 92 -6.87 19.09 8.31
N ARG A 93 -7.88 19.96 8.23
CA ARG A 93 -9.01 19.82 7.29
C ARG A 93 -8.59 20.01 5.82
N ARG A 94 -7.49 20.73 5.55
CA ARG A 94 -6.99 20.93 4.18
C ARG A 94 -6.14 19.73 3.74
N GLY A 95 -5.23 19.24 4.58
CA GLY A 95 -4.48 17.99 4.28
C GLY A 95 -5.37 16.76 4.04
N GLU A 96 -6.53 16.67 4.71
CA GLU A 96 -7.53 15.62 4.42
C GLU A 96 -8.17 15.79 3.03
N LYS A 97 -8.36 17.02 2.55
CA LYS A 97 -8.82 17.28 1.18
C LYS A 97 -7.73 16.97 0.16
N ASP A 98 -6.50 17.36 0.46
CA ASP A 98 -5.36 17.26 -0.46
C ASP A 98 -4.98 15.78 -0.71
N SER A 99 -5.25 14.89 0.26
CA SER A 99 -5.03 13.44 0.17
C SER A 99 -6.26 12.62 -0.26
N ARG A 100 -7.41 13.27 -0.51
CA ARG A 100 -8.66 12.59 -0.83
C ARG A 100 -8.69 12.14 -2.29
N LEU A 101 -8.94 10.85 -2.48
CA LEU A 101 -9.16 10.23 -3.78
C LEU A 101 -10.65 10.05 -4.05
N LEU A 102 -11.02 10.15 -5.32
CA LEU A 102 -12.34 9.89 -5.85
C LEU A 102 -12.30 8.64 -6.72
N LEU A 103 -13.36 7.84 -6.67
CA LEU A 103 -13.59 6.81 -7.69
C LEU A 103 -13.97 7.51 -9.00
N THR A 104 -13.05 7.53 -9.97
CA THR A 104 -13.20 8.29 -11.21
C THR A 104 -13.46 7.43 -12.43
N ALA A 105 -13.15 6.14 -12.39
CA ALA A 105 -13.49 5.21 -13.45
C ALA A 105 -13.60 3.76 -12.96
N LEU A 106 -14.28 2.95 -13.78
CA LEU A 106 -14.18 1.50 -13.78
C LEU A 106 -13.34 1.13 -15.02
N PRO A 107 -12.12 0.60 -14.86
CA PRO A 107 -11.26 0.22 -15.99
C PRO A 107 -11.98 -0.72 -16.96
N ARG A 108 -11.79 -0.51 -18.26
CA ARG A 108 -12.44 -1.34 -19.29
C ARG A 108 -11.69 -2.67 -19.44
N GLY A 109 -12.42 -3.78 -19.54
CA GLY A 109 -11.85 -5.12 -19.77
C GLY A 109 -11.33 -5.83 -18.52
N SER A 110 -11.56 -5.28 -17.34
CA SER A 110 -11.21 -5.88 -16.04
C SER A 110 -12.08 -5.27 -14.93
N PHE A 111 -12.30 -5.98 -13.81
CA PHE A 111 -13.06 -5.43 -12.68
C PHE A 111 -12.13 -4.64 -11.79
N GLY A 112 -12.30 -3.33 -11.77
CA GLY A 112 -11.40 -2.48 -11.00
C GLY A 112 -11.98 -1.12 -10.66
N LEU A 113 -11.20 -0.37 -9.90
CA LEU A 113 -11.52 0.94 -9.38
C LEU A 113 -10.34 1.86 -9.70
N LYS A 114 -10.56 2.90 -10.51
CA LYS A 114 -9.59 3.99 -10.64
C LYS A 114 -9.87 5.03 -9.58
N LEU A 115 -8.88 5.28 -8.73
CA LEU A 115 -8.90 6.29 -7.70
C LEU A 115 -7.98 7.43 -8.13
N SER A 116 -8.48 8.66 -8.20
CA SER A 116 -7.67 9.83 -8.52
C SER A 116 -8.14 11.06 -7.75
N ARG A 117 -7.27 12.07 -7.66
CA ARG A 117 -7.68 13.37 -7.11
C ARG A 117 -8.81 13.99 -7.94
N ALA A 118 -9.62 14.83 -7.30
CA ALA A 118 -10.52 15.73 -8.02
C ALA A 118 -9.68 16.77 -8.79
N GLU A 119 -10.11 17.16 -9.99
CA GLU A 119 -9.49 18.22 -10.78
C GLU A 119 -9.17 19.45 -9.91
N SER A 120 -7.90 19.84 -9.87
CA SER A 120 -7.44 21.02 -9.13
C SER A 120 -6.29 21.68 -9.89
N ASN A 121 -6.16 23.00 -9.77
CA ASN A 121 -5.12 23.77 -10.48
C ASN A 121 -3.78 23.83 -9.70
N GLU A 122 -3.62 23.05 -8.63
CA GLU A 122 -2.44 23.09 -7.75
C GLU A 122 -1.46 21.94 -8.08
N LEU A 123 -0.58 22.16 -9.06
CA LEU A 123 0.40 21.19 -9.58
C LEU A 123 1.37 20.63 -8.51
N PHE A 124 1.73 21.44 -7.52
CA PHE A 124 2.61 20.99 -6.42
C PHE A 124 1.94 19.90 -5.58
N GLU A 125 0.64 20.03 -5.34
CA GLU A 125 -0.13 19.06 -4.56
C GLU A 125 -0.35 17.74 -5.34
N ASP A 126 -0.38 17.77 -6.68
CA ASP A 126 -0.43 16.56 -7.51
C ASP A 126 0.84 15.72 -7.34
N SER A 127 2.01 16.36 -7.33
CA SER A 127 3.29 15.68 -7.11
C SER A 127 3.35 15.05 -5.71
N GLU A 128 2.99 15.80 -4.67
CA GLU A 128 2.98 15.32 -3.28
C GLU A 128 2.07 14.11 -3.08
N LEU A 129 0.88 14.13 -3.71
CA LEU A 129 -0.07 13.01 -3.64
C LEU A 129 0.40 11.82 -4.48
N SER A 130 0.93 12.05 -5.68
CA SER A 130 1.48 10.97 -6.50
C SER A 130 2.63 10.24 -5.80
N ASP A 131 3.54 10.97 -5.17
CA ASP A 131 4.63 10.38 -4.37
C ASP A 131 4.09 9.55 -3.20
N THR A 132 3.01 10.01 -2.57
CA THR A 132 2.33 9.28 -1.49
C THR A 132 1.67 8.00 -2.03
N LEU A 133 0.99 8.07 -3.17
CA LEU A 133 0.36 6.91 -3.82
C LEU A 133 1.42 5.87 -4.18
N VAL A 134 2.56 6.29 -4.72
CA VAL A 134 3.70 5.42 -5.01
C VAL A 134 4.19 4.73 -3.73
N HIS A 135 4.37 5.48 -2.65
CA HIS A 135 4.86 4.94 -1.38
C HIS A 135 3.91 3.92 -0.76
N VAL A 136 2.61 4.21 -0.74
CA VAL A 136 1.58 3.25 -0.26
C VAL A 136 1.52 2.02 -1.17
N THR A 137 1.65 2.19 -2.49
CA THR A 137 1.68 1.08 -3.45
C THR A 137 2.87 0.15 -3.19
N GLN A 138 4.05 0.70 -2.89
CA GLN A 138 5.24 -0.08 -2.53
C GLN A 138 5.08 -0.84 -1.23
N LEU A 139 4.45 -0.24 -0.22
CA LEU A 139 4.12 -0.93 1.03
C LEU A 139 3.21 -2.14 0.77
N ILE A 140 2.15 -1.98 -0.04
CA ILE A 140 1.26 -3.10 -0.36
C ILE A 140 2.01 -4.17 -1.18
N ASP A 141 2.88 -3.79 -2.13
CA ASP A 141 3.72 -4.76 -2.86
C ASP A 141 4.65 -5.56 -1.93
N SER A 142 5.15 -4.94 -0.86
CA SER A 142 6.02 -5.61 0.10
C SER A 142 5.33 -6.77 0.82
N ALA A 143 3.99 -6.77 0.89
CA ALA A 143 3.20 -7.84 1.51
C ALA A 143 3.36 -9.21 0.84
N LYS A 144 3.94 -9.29 -0.37
CA LYS A 144 4.27 -10.56 -1.02
C LYS A 144 5.31 -11.41 -0.27
N SER A 145 6.08 -10.79 0.62
CA SER A 145 7.16 -11.45 1.34
C SER A 145 7.27 -10.88 2.74
N GLU A 146 7.17 -11.74 3.75
CA GLU A 146 7.32 -11.39 5.17
C GLU A 146 8.55 -10.51 5.41
N LYS A 147 9.73 -10.94 4.93
CA LYS A 147 10.96 -10.17 5.06
C LYS A 147 10.87 -8.76 4.46
N ARG A 148 10.34 -8.64 3.23
CA ARG A 148 10.18 -7.33 2.57
C ARG A 148 9.20 -6.46 3.35
N LEU A 149 8.12 -7.06 3.84
CA LEU A 149 7.12 -6.37 4.63
C LEU A 149 7.70 -5.84 5.94
N GLU A 150 8.38 -6.68 6.73
CA GLU A 150 9.03 -6.29 7.99
C GLU A 150 10.02 -5.13 7.80
N ASP A 151 10.89 -5.23 6.79
CA ASP A 151 11.86 -4.18 6.47
C ASP A 151 11.15 -2.84 6.17
N ASN A 152 10.03 -2.89 5.44
CA ASN A 152 9.26 -1.71 5.06
C ASN A 152 8.45 -1.13 6.23
N LEU A 153 7.84 -1.97 7.08
CA LEU A 153 6.95 -1.54 8.17
C LEU A 153 7.62 -0.52 9.12
N SER A 154 8.93 -0.63 9.32
CA SER A 154 9.72 0.26 10.17
C SER A 154 9.69 1.74 9.72
N HIS A 155 9.40 2.00 8.44
CA HIS A 155 9.37 3.33 7.85
C HIS A 155 7.99 4.00 7.89
N PHE A 156 6.94 3.25 8.26
CA PHE A 156 5.56 3.73 8.26
C PHE A 156 5.03 3.96 9.67
N SER A 157 4.11 4.93 9.82
CA SER A 157 3.42 5.09 11.11
C SER A 157 2.44 3.95 11.37
N ILE A 158 2.16 3.70 12.64
CA ILE A 158 1.16 2.74 13.13
C ILE A 158 -0.20 2.88 12.41
N ARG A 159 -0.58 4.11 12.04
CA ARG A 159 -1.84 4.38 11.32
C ARG A 159 -1.83 3.82 9.90
N VAL A 160 -0.71 3.94 9.18
CA VAL A 160 -0.56 3.36 7.85
C VAL A 160 -0.53 1.83 7.95
N VAL A 161 0.22 1.29 8.90
CA VAL A 161 0.29 -0.16 9.15
C VAL A 161 -1.08 -0.75 9.50
N SER A 162 -1.87 -0.07 10.34
CA SER A 162 -3.25 -0.48 10.65
C SER A 162 -4.12 -0.50 9.40
N GLY A 163 -4.00 0.51 8.54
CA GLY A 163 -4.72 0.55 7.26
C GLY A 163 -4.31 -0.59 6.32
N LEU A 164 -3.03 -0.97 6.31
CA LEU A 164 -2.55 -2.12 5.55
C LEU A 164 -3.16 -3.43 6.07
N LYS A 165 -3.16 -3.65 7.38
CA LYS A 165 -3.78 -4.85 7.99
C LYS A 165 -5.26 -4.94 7.67
N GLU A 166 -6.01 -3.84 7.78
CA GLU A 166 -7.42 -3.78 7.40
C GLU A 166 -7.62 -4.08 5.91
N PHE A 167 -6.77 -3.53 5.04
CA PHE A 167 -6.82 -3.76 3.60
C PHE A 167 -6.57 -5.23 3.24
N LEU A 168 -5.51 -5.85 3.78
CA LEU A 168 -5.18 -7.26 3.57
C LEU A 168 -6.28 -8.18 4.12
N ASN A 169 -6.86 -7.86 5.28
CA ASN A 169 -7.98 -8.60 5.85
C ASN A 169 -9.23 -8.58 4.95
N VAL A 170 -9.52 -7.47 4.26
CA VAL A 170 -10.65 -7.42 3.31
C VAL A 170 -10.37 -8.30 2.09
N LEU A 171 -9.14 -8.30 1.57
CA LEU A 171 -8.73 -9.17 0.46
C LEU A 171 -8.81 -10.65 0.84
N SER A 172 -8.23 -11.04 1.99
CA SER A 172 -8.16 -12.43 2.44
C SER A 172 -9.53 -13.03 2.71
N ARG A 173 -10.39 -12.32 3.47
CA ARG A 173 -11.77 -12.76 3.76
C ARG A 173 -12.62 -12.94 2.51
N SER A 174 -12.39 -12.09 1.52
CA SER A 174 -13.13 -12.12 0.26
C SER A 174 -12.51 -13.09 -0.75
N LYS A 175 -11.36 -13.70 -0.44
CA LYS A 175 -10.58 -14.53 -1.37
C LYS A 175 -10.32 -13.79 -2.69
N ALA A 176 -9.96 -12.52 -2.57
CA ALA A 176 -9.76 -11.61 -3.67
C ALA A 176 -8.28 -11.51 -4.00
N GLY A 177 -7.96 -11.58 -5.29
CA GLY A 177 -6.67 -11.16 -5.80
C GLY A 177 -6.70 -9.69 -6.21
N LEU A 178 -5.55 -9.06 -6.22
CA LEU A 178 -5.38 -7.63 -6.47
C LEU A 178 -4.25 -7.39 -7.45
N ARG A 179 -4.47 -6.56 -8.47
CA ARG A 179 -3.42 -5.92 -9.26
C ARG A 179 -3.51 -4.42 -9.01
N MET A 180 -2.39 -3.79 -8.70
CA MET A 180 -2.32 -2.35 -8.55
C MET A 180 -1.45 -1.73 -9.64
N GLU A 181 -1.88 -0.59 -10.15
CA GLU A 181 -1.16 0.23 -11.11
C GLU A 181 -1.14 1.68 -10.62
N THR A 182 0.04 2.22 -10.32
CA THR A 182 0.25 3.60 -9.82
C THR A 182 1.46 4.19 -10.53
N GLY A 183 1.26 5.19 -11.40
CA GLY A 183 2.32 5.66 -12.29
C GLY A 183 2.93 4.50 -13.10
N ASN A 184 4.23 4.26 -12.93
CA ASN A 184 4.95 3.14 -13.56
C ASN A 184 4.99 1.86 -12.69
N LEU A 185 4.51 1.91 -11.45
CA LEU A 185 4.49 0.74 -10.58
C LEU A 185 3.31 -0.15 -10.94
N ARG A 186 3.60 -1.45 -11.11
CA ARG A 186 2.61 -2.49 -11.30
C ARG A 186 2.99 -3.71 -10.49
N PHE A 187 2.05 -4.20 -9.69
CA PHE A 187 2.22 -5.46 -9.00
C PHE A 187 0.91 -6.22 -8.88
N GLU A 188 1.00 -7.49 -8.52
CA GLU A 188 -0.12 -8.39 -8.27
C GLU A 188 0.05 -9.07 -6.92
N LEU A 189 -1.03 -9.22 -6.17
CA LEU A 189 -1.16 -10.05 -4.97
C LEU A 189 -2.23 -11.08 -5.25
N SER A 190 -1.86 -12.35 -5.22
CA SER A 190 -2.81 -13.45 -5.26
C SER A 190 -3.62 -13.54 -3.97
N PRO A 191 -4.78 -14.21 -3.98
CA PRO A 191 -5.54 -14.48 -2.75
C PRO A 191 -4.72 -15.22 -1.69
N GLU A 192 -3.78 -16.07 -2.10
CA GLU A 192 -2.92 -16.86 -1.23
C GLU A 192 -1.86 -15.98 -0.56
N GLU A 193 -1.19 -15.13 -1.34
CA GLU A 193 -0.23 -14.14 -0.81
C GLU A 193 -0.91 -13.15 0.13
N ALA A 194 -2.13 -12.70 -0.19
CA ALA A 194 -2.91 -11.80 0.69
C ALA A 194 -3.33 -12.48 2.01
N LEU A 195 -3.56 -13.79 1.98
CA LEU A 195 -3.85 -14.58 3.19
C LEU A 195 -2.59 -14.77 4.03
N GLN A 196 -1.47 -15.18 3.42
CA GLN A 196 -0.19 -15.34 4.10
C GLN A 196 0.25 -14.03 4.77
N ALA A 197 0.22 -12.91 4.04
CA ALA A 197 0.56 -11.60 4.57
C ALA A 197 -0.32 -11.13 5.74
N PHE A 198 -1.53 -11.68 5.87
CA PHE A 198 -2.42 -11.39 6.99
C PHE A 198 -2.20 -12.34 8.17
N ASP A 199 -2.02 -13.63 7.90
CA ASP A 199 -1.85 -14.68 8.92
C ASP A 199 -0.46 -14.62 9.58
N ASP A 200 0.57 -14.18 8.85
CA ASP A 200 1.94 -13.99 9.33
C ASP A 200 2.09 -12.72 10.20
N ASP A 201 1.11 -12.41 11.06
CA ASP A 201 1.08 -11.24 11.95
C ASP A 201 2.47 -11.01 12.59
N PRO A 202 3.25 -10.00 12.17
CA PRO A 202 4.52 -9.73 12.82
C PRO A 202 4.18 -9.23 14.24
N PRO A 203 4.77 -9.80 15.30
CA PRO A 203 4.37 -9.58 16.68
C PRO A 203 4.67 -8.15 17.11
N LEU A 204 3.74 -7.23 16.82
CA LEU A 204 3.74 -5.87 17.36
C LEU A 204 2.88 -5.82 18.61
N ALA A 205 3.30 -6.51 19.69
CA ALA A 205 2.94 -6.17 21.08
C ALA A 205 3.60 -7.07 22.14
N GLN A 206 4.93 -7.16 22.24
CA GLN A 206 5.58 -7.50 23.52
C GLN A 206 6.95 -6.82 23.67
N GLN A 207 6.97 -5.49 23.81
CA GLN A 207 8.05 -4.82 24.54
C GLN A 207 7.46 -3.69 25.38
N GLY A 208 7.53 -3.85 26.71
CA GLY A 208 7.49 -2.73 27.65
C GLY A 208 6.34 -2.63 28.65
N MET A 209 5.78 -3.74 29.16
CA MET A 209 5.07 -3.69 30.45
C MET A 209 5.63 -4.79 31.35
N GLY A 210 6.81 -4.50 31.91
CA GLY A 210 7.51 -5.32 32.89
C GLY A 210 7.86 -4.47 34.09
N ASP A 211 7.01 -4.56 35.10
CA ASP A 211 7.37 -4.70 36.51
C ASP A 211 8.42 -3.74 37.09
N ILE A 212 7.95 -2.73 37.81
CA ILE A 212 8.66 -2.25 39.00
C ILE A 212 7.74 -2.52 40.19
N GLY A 213 7.86 -3.75 40.70
CA GLY A 213 7.28 -4.20 41.94
C GLY A 213 7.67 -3.30 43.12
N ALA A 214 6.72 -3.25 44.05
CA ALA A 214 6.79 -2.56 45.31
C ALA A 214 8.03 -2.92 46.14
N HIS A 215 8.63 -1.92 46.79
CA HIS A 215 9.28 -2.11 48.08
C HIS A 215 9.08 -0.87 48.97
N HIS A 216 8.66 -1.18 50.21
CA HIS A 216 8.72 -0.39 51.44
C HIS A 216 7.51 0.46 51.87
N VAL A 217 6.70 -0.20 52.70
CA VAL A 217 5.82 0.33 53.75
C VAL A 217 6.66 0.85 54.91
N VAL A 218 6.44 2.11 55.36
CA VAL A 218 6.39 2.62 56.76
C VAL A 218 5.74 4.03 56.63
N GLY A 219 4.65 4.47 57.24
CA GLY A 219 4.03 4.20 58.54
C GLY A 219 4.17 5.44 59.44
N ALA A 220 3.13 6.29 59.57
CA ALA A 220 2.78 7.15 60.74
C ALA A 220 1.76 8.24 60.33
N PHE A 221 0.47 8.13 60.69
CA PHE A 221 -0.17 8.63 61.93
C PHE A 221 -0.30 10.17 62.04
N GLY A 222 -1.53 10.68 61.79
CA GLY A 222 -2.38 11.29 62.83
C GLY A 222 -2.13 12.71 63.35
N THR A 223 -3.13 13.56 63.12
CA THR A 223 -3.71 14.61 64.00
C THR A 223 -2.91 15.89 64.32
N GLY A 224 -3.59 17.02 64.09
CA GLY A 224 -3.21 18.38 64.50
C GLY A 224 -4.00 19.41 63.70
#